data_AF-A0A4C1TM44-F1
#
_entry.id   AF-A0A4C1TM44-F1
#
_cell.length_a   1.000
_cell.length_b   1.000
_cell.length_c   1.000
_cell.angle_alpha   90.00
_cell.angle_beta   90.00
_cell.angle_gamma   90.00
#
_symmetry.space_group_name_H-M   'P 1'
#
loop_
_entity.id
_entity.type
_entity.pdbx_description
1 polymer ?
#
loop_
_entity_poly.entity_id
_entity_poly.type
_entity_poly.pdbx_seq_one_letter_code
_entity_poly.pdbx_strand_id
1 'polypeptide(L)'
;MSAESSKLSNIEHRAVIKYFVKKGKAPKEIFEDMVSVLQESAPSYTMVKKWARLFQQGRESCEDDPGPGRPVTESMQWTKKGERPPKKFKVQKSASKLMATIFWDSEGVLLIDYLPKGTTMNGQYYANLLAQTREAVVQKRRGKLSRGVLFLQDNASVHTARVSRQALKDTGFSEIDHPP
;
A
#
# COMPACT_ATOMS: atom_id res chain seq x y z
N MET A 1 23.58 -36.09 22.82
CA MET A 1 22.89 -35.82 21.54
C MET A 1 21.52 -35.28 21.90
N SER A 2 21.32 -33.96 21.79
CA SER A 2 20.06 -33.31 22.18
C SER A 2 19.09 -33.45 21.02
N ALA A 3 18.04 -34.25 21.20
CA ALA A 3 16.99 -34.41 20.19
C ALA A 3 16.27 -33.07 20.02
N GLU A 4 16.23 -32.56 18.79
CA GLU A 4 15.41 -31.41 18.44
C GLU A 4 13.95 -31.72 18.79
N SER A 5 13.40 -31.02 19.78
CA SER A 5 11.98 -31.10 20.12
C SER A 5 11.18 -30.39 19.03
N SER A 6 10.73 -31.16 18.04
CA SER A 6 9.83 -30.68 17.00
C SER A 6 8.47 -30.35 17.64
N LYS A 7 8.16 -29.06 17.74
CA LYS A 7 6.88 -28.57 18.29
C LYS A 7 5.72 -29.11 17.44
N LEU A 8 4.75 -29.77 18.08
CA LEU A 8 3.53 -30.22 17.42
C LEU A 8 2.78 -29.03 16.81
N SER A 9 2.31 -29.22 15.60
CA SER A 9 1.42 -28.31 14.91
C SER A 9 0.00 -28.35 15.49
N ASN A 10 -0.78 -27.31 15.21
CA ASN A 10 -2.16 -27.22 15.69
C ASN A 10 -3.05 -28.37 15.19
N ILE A 11 -2.80 -28.92 14.01
CA ILE A 11 -3.57 -30.05 13.48
C ILE A 11 -3.24 -31.35 14.24
N GLU A 12 -1.99 -31.54 14.64
CA GLU A 12 -1.54 -32.68 15.46
C GLU A 12 -2.13 -32.60 16.88
N HIS A 13 -2.16 -31.42 17.49
CA HIS A 13 -2.86 -31.20 18.75
C HIS A 13 -4.34 -31.61 18.67
N ARG A 14 -5.03 -31.24 17.59
CA ARG A 14 -6.43 -31.61 17.37
C ARG A 14 -6.61 -33.11 17.17
N ALA A 15 -5.69 -33.78 16.50
CA ALA A 15 -5.71 -35.23 16.34
C ALA A 15 -5.60 -35.96 17.70
N VAL A 16 -4.71 -35.49 18.58
CA VAL A 16 -4.57 -36.02 19.95
C VAL A 16 -5.85 -35.80 20.76
N ILE A 17 -6.45 -34.61 20.69
CA ILE A 17 -7.72 -34.32 21.35
C ILE A 17 -8.83 -35.26 20.83
N LYS A 18 -8.92 -35.46 19.51
CA LYS A 18 -9.90 -36.37 18.89
C LYS A 18 -9.74 -37.81 19.40
N TYR A 19 -8.50 -38.28 19.51
CA TYR A 19 -8.19 -39.60 20.04
C TYR A 19 -8.68 -39.77 21.48
N PHE A 20 -8.41 -38.80 22.35
CA PHE A 20 -8.84 -38.90 23.76
C PHE A 20 -10.35 -38.73 23.95
N VAL A 21 -11.02 -37.94 23.11
CA VAL A 21 -12.49 -37.88 23.10
C VAL A 21 -13.08 -39.25 22.73
N LYS A 22 -12.51 -39.95 21.75
CA LYS A 22 -12.92 -41.34 21.41
C LYS A 22 -12.69 -42.32 22.56
N LYS A 23 -11.70 -42.07 23.42
CA LYS A 23 -11.47 -42.82 24.66
C LYS A 23 -12.41 -42.42 25.82
N GLY A 24 -13.29 -41.44 25.62
CA GLY A 24 -14.24 -40.99 26.64
C GLY A 24 -13.66 -40.09 27.73
N LYS A 25 -12.45 -39.55 27.56
CA LYS A 25 -11.85 -38.63 28.55
C LYS A 25 -12.55 -37.26 28.55
N ALA A 26 -12.65 -36.65 29.74
CA ALA A 26 -13.15 -35.30 29.89
C ALA A 26 -12.11 -34.26 29.40
N PRO A 27 -12.53 -33.09 28.87
CA PRO A 27 -11.60 -32.08 28.33
C PRO A 27 -10.51 -31.62 29.30
N LYS A 28 -10.79 -31.62 30.61
CA LYS A 28 -9.81 -31.29 31.66
C LYS A 28 -8.70 -32.34 31.74
N GLU A 29 -9.06 -33.62 31.75
CA GLU A 29 -8.10 -34.73 31.78
C GLU A 29 -7.24 -34.76 30.51
N ILE A 30 -7.83 -34.42 29.36
CA ILE A 30 -7.10 -34.29 28.09
C ILE A 30 -6.05 -33.18 28.18
N PHE A 31 -6.43 -32.02 28.73
CA PHE A 31 -5.52 -30.89 28.87
C PHE A 31 -4.37 -31.19 29.83
N GLU A 32 -4.65 -31.79 30.99
CA GLU A 32 -3.63 -32.17 31.98
C GLU A 32 -2.63 -33.19 31.39
N ASP A 33 -3.14 -34.19 30.65
CA ASP A 33 -2.33 -35.19 29.93
C ASP A 33 -1.41 -34.51 28.90
N MET A 34 -1.96 -33.64 28.05
CA MET A 34 -1.20 -32.89 27.05
C MET A 34 -0.17 -31.94 27.66
N VAL A 35 -0.46 -31.28 28.78
CA VAL A 35 0.50 -30.43 29.50
C VAL A 35 1.62 -31.26 30.11
N SER A 36 1.32 -32.46 30.65
CA SER A 36 2.34 -33.33 31.23
C SER A 36 3.37 -33.80 30.19
N VAL A 37 2.93 -34.06 28.95
CA VAL A 37 3.76 -34.58 27.86
C VAL A 37 4.44 -33.47 27.07
N LEU A 38 3.70 -32.41 26.71
CA LEU A 38 4.15 -31.37 25.78
C LEU A 38 4.67 -30.10 26.47
N GLN A 39 4.44 -29.96 27.79
CA GLN A 39 4.88 -28.84 28.62
C GLN A 39 4.59 -27.47 27.96
N GLU A 40 5.62 -26.68 27.66
CA GLU A 40 5.49 -25.35 27.04
C GLU A 40 4.89 -25.36 25.63
N SER A 41 4.88 -26.51 24.95
CA SER A 41 4.31 -26.66 23.61
C SER A 41 2.85 -27.11 23.64
N ALA A 42 2.26 -27.33 24.82
CA ALA A 42 0.89 -27.77 24.94
C ALA A 42 -0.11 -26.69 24.45
N PRO A 43 -1.22 -27.09 23.80
CA PRO A 43 -2.27 -26.15 23.42
C PRO A 43 -2.96 -25.59 24.68
N SER A 44 -3.53 -24.38 24.54
CA SER A 44 -4.29 -23.78 25.64
C SER A 44 -5.51 -24.63 26.01
N TYR A 45 -5.89 -24.58 27.29
CA TYR A 45 -7.10 -25.27 27.78
C TYR A 45 -8.36 -24.88 26.99
N THR A 46 -8.47 -23.61 26.58
CA THR A 46 -9.59 -23.11 25.78
C THR A 46 -9.66 -23.78 24.40
N MET A 47 -8.50 -24.06 23.78
CA MET A 47 -8.44 -24.79 22.52
C MET A 47 -8.84 -26.26 22.69
N VAL A 48 -8.33 -26.93 23.74
CA VAL A 48 -8.69 -28.32 24.08
C VAL A 48 -10.20 -28.43 24.31
N LYS A 49 -10.77 -27.53 25.12
CA LYS A 49 -12.20 -27.51 25.44
C LYS A 49 -13.06 -27.27 24.19
N LYS A 50 -12.67 -26.33 23.32
CA LYS A 50 -13.38 -26.04 22.06
C LYS A 50 -13.41 -27.28 21.16
N TRP A 51 -12.25 -27.89 20.90
CA TRP A 51 -12.15 -29.02 19.98
C TRP A 51 -12.77 -30.30 20.55
N ALA A 52 -12.62 -30.56 21.86
CA ALA A 52 -13.27 -31.69 22.50
C ALA A 52 -14.80 -31.63 22.36
N ARG A 53 -15.39 -30.44 22.56
CA ARG A 53 -16.82 -30.22 22.35
C ARG A 53 -17.23 -30.46 20.89
N LEU A 54 -16.46 -29.95 19.93
CA LEU A 54 -16.76 -30.15 18.50
C LEU A 54 -16.74 -31.63 18.11
N PHE A 55 -15.77 -32.40 18.61
CA PHE A 55 -15.70 -33.85 18.36
C PHE A 55 -16.84 -34.62 19.05
N GLN A 56 -17.22 -34.23 20.27
CA GLN A 56 -18.41 -34.80 20.94
C GLN A 56 -19.70 -34.49 20.19
N GLN A 57 -19.76 -33.38 19.46
CA GLN A 57 -20.89 -32.98 18.60
C GLN A 57 -20.84 -33.63 17.20
N GLY A 58 -19.94 -34.59 16.96
CA GLY A 58 -19.89 -35.36 15.72
C GLY A 58 -19.01 -34.80 14.62
N ARG A 59 -18.20 -33.76 14.88
CA ARG A 59 -17.16 -33.32 13.93
C ARG A 59 -16.12 -34.42 13.76
N GLU A 60 -15.66 -34.66 12.53
CA GLU A 60 -14.57 -35.60 12.27
C GLU A 60 -13.29 -34.94 11.77
N SER A 61 -13.34 -33.78 11.12
CA SER A 61 -12.15 -33.12 10.60
C SER A 61 -11.34 -32.41 11.70
N CYS A 62 -10.01 -32.53 11.64
CA CYS A 62 -9.06 -31.75 12.45
C CYS A 62 -8.68 -30.40 11.80
N GLU A 63 -9.09 -30.17 10.56
CA GLU A 63 -8.86 -28.91 9.85
C GLU A 63 -9.86 -27.85 10.30
N ASP A 64 -9.48 -26.58 10.21
CA ASP A 64 -10.43 -25.49 10.43
C ASP A 64 -11.46 -25.45 9.30
N ASP A 65 -12.70 -25.09 9.63
CA ASP A 65 -13.69 -24.81 8.57
C ASP A 65 -13.21 -23.60 7.77
N PRO A 66 -13.49 -23.54 6.45
CA PRO A 66 -13.23 -22.35 5.67
C PRO A 66 -13.90 -21.18 6.38
N GLY A 67 -13.10 -20.26 6.93
CA GLY A 67 -13.64 -19.06 7.54
C GLY A 67 -14.49 -18.33 6.50
N PRO A 68 -15.65 -17.76 6.86
CA PRO A 68 -16.31 -16.83 5.97
C PRO A 68 -15.26 -15.78 5.64
N GLY A 69 -14.82 -15.76 4.38
CA GLY A 69 -13.80 -14.83 3.94
C GLY A 69 -14.20 -13.42 4.35
N ARG A 70 -13.22 -12.52 4.43
CA ARG A 70 -13.47 -11.10 4.71
C ARG A 70 -14.70 -10.66 3.92
N PRO A 71 -15.78 -10.15 4.56
CA PRO A 71 -16.96 -9.73 3.83
C PRO A 71 -16.50 -8.78 2.74
N VAL A 72 -16.73 -9.19 1.48
CA VAL A 72 -16.44 -8.35 0.34
C VAL A 72 -17.33 -7.15 0.55
N THR A 73 -16.71 -5.98 0.73
CA THR A 73 -17.46 -4.73 0.80
C THR A 73 -18.15 -4.58 -0.55
N GLU A 74 -19.42 -4.96 -0.59
CA GLU A 74 -20.28 -4.74 -1.74
C GLU A 74 -20.19 -3.24 -2.04
N SER A 75 -19.73 -2.90 -3.23
CA SER A 75 -19.91 -1.53 -3.72
C SER A 75 -21.41 -1.26 -3.74
N MET A 76 -21.83 -0.06 -3.36
CA MET A 76 -23.20 0.45 -3.52
C MET A 76 -23.61 0.62 -5.00
N GLN A 77 -23.15 -0.27 -5.88
CA GLN A 77 -23.36 -0.23 -7.31
C GLN A 77 -24.24 -1.41 -7.68
N TRP A 78 -25.44 -1.13 -8.16
CA TRP A 78 -26.35 -2.13 -8.71
C TRP A 78 -25.69 -2.78 -9.94
N THR A 79 -25.53 -4.11 -9.90
CA THR A 79 -25.04 -4.91 -11.02
C THR A 79 -26.10 -5.95 -11.37
N LYS A 80 -26.15 -6.38 -12.64
CA LYS A 80 -27.09 -7.42 -13.04
C LYS A 80 -26.69 -8.78 -12.46
N LYS A 81 -27.69 -9.59 -12.10
CA LYS A 81 -27.49 -10.93 -11.54
C LYS A 81 -26.66 -11.80 -12.51
N GLY A 82 -25.47 -12.21 -12.07
CA GLY A 82 -24.55 -13.07 -12.84
C GLY A 82 -23.38 -12.34 -13.54
N GLU A 83 -23.33 -11.01 -13.49
CA GLU A 83 -22.17 -10.27 -14.00
C GLU A 83 -21.00 -10.26 -13.00
N ARG A 84 -19.77 -10.22 -13.52
CA ARG A 84 -18.58 -10.10 -12.67
C ARG A 84 -18.59 -8.73 -11.97
N PRO A 85 -18.20 -8.64 -10.69
CA PRO A 85 -18.05 -7.36 -10.02
C PRO A 85 -17.13 -6.43 -10.83
N PRO A 86 -17.49 -5.14 -11.00
CA PRO A 86 -16.66 -4.21 -11.74
C PRO A 86 -15.26 -4.16 -11.14
N LYS A 87 -14.24 -4.22 -12.02
CA LYS A 87 -12.84 -4.18 -11.62
C LYS A 87 -12.55 -2.80 -11.02
N LYS A 88 -12.55 -2.72 -9.68
CA LYS A 88 -12.17 -1.50 -8.97
C LYS A 88 -10.70 -1.18 -9.28
N PHE A 89 -10.42 0.02 -9.75
CA PHE A 89 -9.05 0.52 -9.86
C PHE A 89 -8.41 0.49 -8.46
N LYS A 90 -7.21 -0.08 -8.35
CA LYS A 90 -6.48 -0.08 -7.07
C LYS A 90 -6.18 1.37 -6.68
N VAL A 91 -6.63 1.79 -5.50
CA VAL A 91 -6.41 3.15 -4.96
C VAL A 91 -5.08 3.25 -4.18
N GLN A 92 -4.37 2.14 -3.97
CA GLN A 92 -3.13 2.16 -3.19
C GLN A 92 -2.00 2.85 -3.97
N LYS A 93 -1.52 4.00 -3.46
CA LYS A 93 -0.33 4.68 -3.97
C LYS A 93 0.90 3.76 -3.82
N SER A 94 1.68 3.59 -4.88
CA SER A 94 2.95 2.86 -4.84
C SER A 94 3.99 3.63 -4.04
N ALA A 95 4.70 2.96 -3.12
CA ALA A 95 5.75 3.54 -2.27
C ALA A 95 7.02 4.01 -3.03
N SER A 96 7.04 3.83 -4.35
CA SER A 96 8.16 4.10 -5.26
C SER A 96 7.88 5.20 -6.29
N LYS A 97 6.82 6.01 -6.11
CA LYS A 97 6.53 7.11 -7.05
C LYS A 97 7.61 8.21 -6.94
N LEU A 98 8.27 8.51 -8.05
CA LEU A 98 9.12 9.70 -8.23
C LEU A 98 8.31 10.79 -8.94
N MET A 99 8.61 12.04 -8.66
CA MET A 99 8.03 13.20 -9.35
C MET A 99 9.14 13.84 -10.20
N ALA A 100 8.87 14.01 -11.49
CA ALA A 100 9.77 14.68 -12.42
C ALA A 100 9.10 15.95 -12.94
N THR A 101 9.85 17.05 -12.99
CA THR A 101 9.44 18.33 -13.59
C THR A 101 10.26 18.55 -14.84
N ILE A 102 9.59 18.75 -15.97
CA ILE A 102 10.22 18.86 -17.29
C ILE A 102 9.80 20.17 -17.95
N PHE A 103 10.76 21.01 -18.27
CA PHE A 103 10.57 22.20 -19.11
C PHE A 103 11.09 21.92 -20.51
N TRP A 104 10.29 22.22 -21.53
CA TRP A 104 10.61 21.91 -22.92
C TRP A 104 9.95 22.88 -23.89
N ASP A 105 10.49 22.97 -25.10
CA ASP A 105 9.90 23.70 -26.23
C ASP A 105 9.94 22.84 -27.51
N SER A 106 9.55 23.40 -28.66
CA SER A 106 9.59 22.69 -29.95
C SER A 106 10.98 22.25 -30.41
N GLU A 107 12.06 22.76 -29.80
CA GLU A 107 13.44 22.35 -30.05
C GLU A 107 13.94 21.31 -29.04
N GLY A 108 13.06 20.86 -28.14
CA GLY A 108 13.34 19.80 -27.17
C GLY A 108 13.45 20.28 -25.72
N VAL A 109 14.09 19.47 -24.89
CA VAL A 109 14.07 19.62 -23.43
C VAL A 109 15.07 20.66 -22.94
N LEU A 110 14.59 21.59 -22.11
CA LEU A 110 15.39 22.64 -21.46
C LEU A 110 15.95 22.16 -20.12
N LEU A 111 15.10 21.60 -19.26
CA LEU A 111 15.45 21.18 -17.90
C LEU A 111 14.61 19.98 -17.51
N ILE A 112 15.25 18.98 -16.88
CA ILE A 112 14.59 17.86 -16.20
C ILE A 112 15.08 17.89 -14.76
N ASP A 113 14.16 17.97 -13.82
CA ASP A 113 14.43 17.85 -12.40
C ASP A 113 13.67 16.67 -11.80
N TYR A 114 14.33 15.91 -10.93
CA TYR A 114 13.74 14.79 -10.22
C TYR A 114 13.63 15.16 -8.74
N LEU A 115 12.40 15.36 -8.28
CA LEU A 115 12.15 15.73 -6.89
C LEU A 115 12.60 14.58 -5.96
N PRO A 116 13.43 14.87 -4.93
CA PRO A 116 13.90 13.84 -4.01
C PRO A 116 12.76 13.10 -3.32
N LYS A 117 12.91 11.78 -3.16
CA LYS A 117 11.91 10.93 -2.50
C LYS A 117 11.63 11.42 -1.09
N GLY A 118 10.35 11.48 -0.71
CA GLY A 118 9.91 11.91 0.62
C GLY A 118 9.81 13.43 0.80
N THR A 119 10.12 14.20 -0.25
CA THR A 119 9.89 15.65 -0.26
C THR A 119 8.63 16.00 -1.05
N THR A 120 8.09 17.20 -0.82
CA THR A 120 6.91 17.71 -1.52
C THR A 120 7.30 18.93 -2.32
N MET A 121 6.84 19.00 -3.56
CA MET A 121 7.02 20.19 -4.40
C MET A 121 6.37 21.38 -3.70
N ASN A 122 7.13 22.45 -3.49
CA ASN A 122 6.65 23.68 -2.88
C ASN A 122 7.00 24.88 -3.77
N GLY A 123 6.40 26.04 -3.47
CA GLY A 123 6.59 27.24 -4.29
C GLY A 123 8.05 27.72 -4.36
N GLN A 124 8.84 27.56 -3.29
CA GLN A 124 10.24 27.96 -3.27
C GLN A 124 11.10 27.06 -4.16
N TYR A 125 10.87 25.75 -4.08
CA TYR A 125 11.51 24.78 -4.94
C TYR A 125 11.21 25.08 -6.41
N TYR A 126 9.94 25.35 -6.71
CA TYR A 126 9.52 25.71 -8.06
C TYR A 126 10.11 27.04 -8.55
N ALA A 127 10.21 28.06 -7.69
CA ALA A 127 10.87 29.33 -8.01
C ALA A 127 12.33 29.12 -8.43
N ASN A 128 13.07 28.23 -7.75
CA ASN A 128 14.44 27.89 -8.12
C ASN A 128 14.51 27.19 -9.49
N LEU A 129 13.53 26.33 -9.81
CA LEU A 129 13.44 25.68 -11.12
C LEU A 129 13.16 26.69 -12.25
N LEU A 130 12.35 27.72 -12.01
CA LEU A 130 12.11 28.78 -12.98
C LEU A 130 13.39 29.57 -13.29
N ALA A 131 14.18 29.90 -12.28
CA ALA A 131 15.48 30.54 -12.46
C ALA A 131 16.44 29.68 -13.31
N GLN A 132 16.55 28.39 -13.00
CA GLN A 132 17.36 27.44 -13.79
C GLN A 132 16.83 27.29 -15.22
N THR A 133 15.50 27.29 -15.40
CA THR A 133 14.88 27.21 -16.73
C THR A 133 15.23 28.43 -17.56
N ARG A 134 15.24 29.62 -16.95
CA ARG A 134 15.68 30.85 -17.60
C ARG A 134 17.14 30.77 -18.07
N GLU A 135 18.03 30.25 -17.23
CA GLU A 135 19.42 30.01 -17.61
C GLU A 135 19.54 29.00 -18.76
N ALA A 136 18.76 27.92 -18.72
CA ALA A 136 18.72 26.92 -19.78
C ALA A 136 18.24 27.52 -21.11
N VAL A 137 17.27 28.43 -21.10
CA VAL A 137 16.85 29.17 -22.31
C VAL A 137 17.99 30.04 -22.83
N VAL A 138 18.68 30.79 -21.97
CA VAL A 138 19.83 31.61 -22.40
C VAL A 138 20.92 30.77 -23.06
N GLN A 139 21.23 29.61 -22.48
CA GLN A 139 22.30 28.74 -22.94
C GLN A 139 21.92 27.94 -24.20
N LYS A 140 20.74 27.32 -24.21
CA LYS A 140 20.30 26.34 -25.22
C LYS A 140 19.46 26.94 -26.34
N ARG A 141 18.94 28.15 -26.18
CA ARG A 141 18.02 28.84 -27.12
C ARG A 141 18.46 30.28 -27.36
N ARG A 142 19.72 30.46 -27.79
CA ARG A 142 20.32 31.78 -28.04
C ARG A 142 19.40 32.67 -28.87
N GLY A 143 19.17 33.90 -28.40
CA GLY A 143 18.32 34.89 -29.08
C GLY A 143 16.81 34.73 -28.89
N LYS A 144 16.31 33.66 -28.25
CA LYS A 144 14.86 33.54 -27.95
C LYS A 144 14.41 34.45 -26.81
N LEU A 145 15.24 34.60 -25.78
CA LEU A 145 14.86 35.39 -24.61
C LEU A 145 14.53 36.86 -24.97
N SER A 146 15.31 37.47 -25.86
CA SER A 146 15.07 38.84 -26.33
C SER A 146 13.84 38.98 -27.22
N ARG A 147 13.34 37.89 -27.80
CA ARG A 147 12.11 37.87 -28.60
C ARG A 147 10.84 37.70 -27.76
N GLY A 148 11.00 37.51 -26.44
CA GLY A 148 9.92 37.14 -25.54
C GLY A 148 9.70 35.63 -25.53
N VAL A 149 9.53 35.09 -24.32
CA VAL A 149 9.22 33.67 -24.11
C VAL A 149 7.83 33.58 -23.52
N LEU A 150 6.95 32.88 -24.21
CA LEU A 150 5.63 32.54 -23.68
C LEU A 150 5.73 31.26 -22.86
N PHE A 151 5.19 31.29 -21.66
CA PHE A 151 5.31 30.23 -20.67
C PHE A 151 3.94 29.65 -20.35
N LEU A 152 3.79 28.34 -20.57
CA LEU A 152 2.56 27.60 -20.32
C LEU A 152 2.75 26.64 -19.15
N GLN A 153 1.86 26.71 -18.17
CA GLN A 153 1.80 25.82 -17.01
C GLN A 153 0.34 25.61 -16.60
N ASP A 154 0.07 24.60 -15.76
CA ASP A 154 -1.23 24.40 -15.14
C ASP A 154 -1.41 25.22 -13.85
N ASN A 155 -2.64 25.29 -13.34
CA ASN A 155 -3.03 26.10 -12.19
C ASN A 155 -2.74 25.44 -10.83
N ALA A 156 -1.73 24.57 -10.74
CA ALA A 156 -1.36 23.92 -9.50
C ALA A 156 -1.02 24.95 -8.41
N SER A 157 -1.33 24.64 -7.15
CA SER A 157 -1.14 25.59 -6.03
C SER A 157 0.31 26.08 -5.89
N VAL A 158 1.28 25.25 -6.28
CA VAL A 158 2.70 25.61 -6.31
C VAL A 158 3.03 26.59 -7.43
N HIS A 159 2.35 26.54 -8.56
CA HIS A 159 2.54 27.44 -9.70
C HIS A 159 1.89 28.81 -9.46
N THR A 160 0.75 28.83 -8.78
CA THR A 160 0.03 30.06 -8.43
C THR A 160 0.53 30.71 -7.14
N ALA A 161 1.45 30.07 -6.40
CA ALA A 161 2.02 30.60 -5.17
C ALA A 161 2.71 31.95 -5.40
N ARG A 162 2.64 32.85 -4.41
CA ARG A 162 3.22 34.21 -4.52
C ARG A 162 4.69 34.20 -4.91
N VAL A 163 5.49 33.34 -4.28
CA VAL A 163 6.92 33.19 -4.56
C VAL A 163 7.19 32.73 -5.99
N SER A 164 6.33 31.85 -6.51
CA SER A 164 6.47 31.28 -7.85
C SER A 164 6.07 32.25 -8.94
N ARG A 165 4.96 32.98 -8.75
CA ARG A 165 4.57 34.06 -9.66
C ARG A 165 5.59 35.20 -9.68
N GLN A 166 6.19 35.52 -8.53
CA GLN A 166 7.26 36.52 -8.50
C GLN A 166 8.48 36.03 -9.28
N ALA A 167 8.95 34.81 -9.00
CA ALA A 167 10.07 34.22 -9.73
C ALA A 167 9.81 34.13 -11.23
N LEU A 168 8.59 33.79 -11.66
CA LEU A 168 8.20 33.76 -13.07
C LEU A 168 8.33 35.16 -13.70
N LYS A 169 7.87 36.21 -13.03
CA LYS A 169 8.05 37.58 -13.51
C LYS A 169 9.53 37.96 -13.63
N ASP A 170 10.35 37.57 -12.66
CA ASP A 170 11.78 37.86 -12.64
C ASP A 170 12.54 37.14 -13.77
N THR A 171 11.97 36.06 -14.34
CA THR A 171 12.54 35.41 -15.53
C THR A 171 12.41 36.25 -16.80
N GLY A 172 11.44 37.16 -16.87
CA GLY A 172 11.05 37.88 -18.08
C GLY A 172 10.15 37.08 -19.03
N PHE A 173 9.62 35.94 -18.59
CA PHE A 173 8.66 35.15 -19.36
C PHE A 173 7.25 35.74 -19.23
N SER A 174 6.43 35.57 -20.27
CA SER A 174 5.01 35.94 -20.27
C SER A 174 4.15 34.69 -20.10
N GLU A 175 3.40 34.61 -19.00
CA GLU A 175 2.49 33.50 -18.73
C GLU A 175 1.30 33.49 -19.70
N ILE A 176 0.95 32.32 -20.22
CA ILE A 176 -0.25 32.11 -21.04
C ILE A 176 -1.39 31.61 -20.14
N ASP A 177 -2.61 32.11 -20.38
CA ASP A 177 -3.81 31.63 -19.70
C ASP A 177 -4.04 30.12 -19.89
N HIS A 178 -4.32 29.42 -18.80
CA HIS A 178 -4.65 27.99 -18.80
C HIS A 178 -6.00 27.76 -18.10
N PRO A 179 -6.95 27.05 -18.73
CA PRO A 179 -8.23 26.74 -18.10
C PRO A 179 -8.07 25.79 -16.90
N PRO A 180 -8.99 25.81 -15.93
CA PRO A 180 -9.03 24.83 -14.82
C PRO A 180 -9.35 23.39 -15.28
#